data_AF-A0A1G9R0S3-F1
#
_entry.id   AF-A0A1G9R0S3-F1
#
_cell.length_a   1.000
_cell.length_b   1.000
_cell.length_c   1.000
_cell.angle_alpha   90.00
_cell.angle_beta   90.00
_cell.angle_gamma   90.00
#
_symmetry.space_group_name_H-M   'P 1'
#
loop_
_entity.id
_entity.type
_entity.pdbx_description
1 polymer ?
#
loop_
_entity_poly.entity_id
_entity_poly.type
_entity_poly.pdbx_seq_one_letter_code
_entity_poly.pdbx_strand_id
1 'polypeptide(L)'
;MFEAIYLPKLNNLSPTLPSTLLKIMEEAGELARAVLQFLPYEDSPEAQAFPSLLSEVSGELLDVAQTCVTMIFVMEDSYGIQADALISGHLAKLEHKGYWFDKAQVYRIETAGNFKYLALPRLKLNGVTLLTTVCKIQEEIGEITQYLGKKTGASGEKQALPGDTAFVGCARELLDVAQCCFTMMYILAEKYQVDIKMLTQQHIAKLRSRGYCA
;
A
#
# COMPACT_ATOMS: atom_id res chain seq x y z
N MET A 1 -14.42 -10.23 -13.02
CA MET A 1 -13.35 -10.45 -12.01
C MET A 1 -12.17 -9.60 -12.45
N PHE A 2 -11.70 -8.68 -11.62
CA PHE A 2 -10.54 -7.85 -11.96
C PHE A 2 -9.27 -8.69 -11.94
N GLU A 3 -8.32 -8.35 -12.82
CA GLU A 3 -6.96 -8.89 -12.77
C GLU A 3 -6.29 -8.41 -11.46
N ALA A 4 -5.56 -9.30 -10.80
CA ALA A 4 -4.90 -8.95 -9.54
C ALA A 4 -3.76 -7.95 -9.78
N ILE A 5 -3.60 -7.00 -8.86
CA ILE A 5 -2.47 -6.07 -8.85
C ILE A 5 -1.26 -6.80 -8.27
N TYR A 6 -0.16 -6.84 -9.01
CA TYR A 6 1.09 -7.46 -8.56
C TYR A 6 2.18 -6.40 -8.46
N LEU A 7 2.61 -6.10 -7.24
CA LEU A 7 3.68 -5.15 -6.99
C LEU A 7 5.01 -5.89 -6.72
N PRO A 8 6.07 -5.62 -7.50
CA PRO A 8 7.34 -6.34 -7.38
C PRO A 8 8.15 -5.89 -6.16
N LYS A 9 9.01 -6.79 -5.69
CA LYS A 9 10.18 -6.44 -4.88
C LYS A 9 11.15 -5.60 -5.71
N LEU A 10 11.59 -4.48 -5.15
CA LEU A 10 12.58 -3.59 -5.78
C LEU A 10 14.00 -4.04 -5.40
N ASN A 11 14.51 -5.05 -6.12
CA ASN A 11 15.76 -5.74 -5.82
C ASN A 11 17.02 -4.84 -5.79
N ASN A 12 16.95 -3.64 -6.37
CA ASN A 12 18.08 -2.70 -6.40
C ASN A 12 17.98 -1.62 -5.31
N LEU A 13 17.00 -1.72 -4.42
CA LEU A 13 16.83 -0.81 -3.29
C LEU A 13 17.03 -1.54 -1.96
N SER A 14 17.69 -0.87 -1.02
CA SER A 14 17.87 -1.34 0.36
C SER A 14 17.39 -0.27 1.34
N PRO A 15 16.08 0.09 1.34
CA PRO A 15 15.55 1.12 2.22
C PRO A 15 15.62 0.68 3.69
N THR A 16 15.70 1.66 4.57
CA THR A 16 15.55 1.50 6.02
C THR A 16 14.13 1.90 6.44
N LEU A 17 13.65 1.45 7.60
CA LEU A 17 12.35 1.91 8.12
C LEU A 17 12.22 3.45 8.20
N PRO A 18 13.24 4.20 8.69
CA PRO A 18 13.18 5.67 8.65
C PRO A 18 13.08 6.25 7.23
N SER A 19 13.88 5.77 6.27
CA SER A 19 13.81 6.28 4.89
C SER A 19 12.49 5.90 4.21
N THR A 20 11.96 4.71 4.52
CA THR A 20 10.62 4.27 4.06
C THR A 20 9.55 5.19 4.63
N LEU A 21 9.62 5.54 5.92
CA LEU A 21 8.64 6.46 6.52
C LEU A 21 8.63 7.81 5.80
N LEU A 22 9.81 8.39 5.54
CA LEU A 22 9.91 9.63 4.78
C LEU A 22 9.32 9.50 3.38
N LYS A 23 9.61 8.39 2.68
CA LYS A 23 9.12 8.14 1.33
C LYS A 23 7.59 7.95 1.29
N ILE A 24 7.02 7.19 2.22
CA ILE A 24 5.56 7.02 2.32
C ILE A 24 4.88 8.35 2.67
N MET A 25 5.48 9.20 3.52
CA MET A 25 4.93 10.52 3.80
C MET A 25 4.91 11.43 2.55
N GLU A 26 5.97 11.38 1.75
CA GLU A 26 6.05 12.08 0.46
C GLU A 26 4.94 11.61 -0.49
N GLU A 27 4.87 10.31 -0.76
CA GLU A 27 3.91 9.70 -1.69
C GLU A 27 2.46 9.86 -1.21
N ALA A 28 2.20 9.78 0.10
CA ALA A 28 0.87 10.05 0.65
C ALA A 28 0.46 11.51 0.47
N GLY A 29 1.42 12.45 0.53
CA GLY A 29 1.19 13.86 0.21
C GLY A 29 0.90 14.09 -1.27
N GLU A 30 1.61 13.40 -2.17
CA GLU A 30 1.36 13.43 -3.61
C GLU A 30 -0.02 12.85 -3.95
N LEU A 31 -0.40 11.73 -3.34
CA LEU A 31 -1.73 11.15 -3.41
C LEU A 31 -2.81 12.13 -2.93
N ALA A 32 -2.62 12.75 -1.76
CA ALA A 32 -3.57 13.71 -1.22
C ALA A 32 -3.78 14.89 -2.20
N ARG A 33 -2.71 15.39 -2.81
CA ARG A 33 -2.77 16.44 -3.83
C ARG A 33 -3.55 15.98 -5.06
N ALA A 34 -3.26 14.79 -5.60
CA ALA A 34 -3.96 14.24 -6.76
C ALA A 34 -5.47 14.06 -6.47
N VAL A 35 -5.79 13.52 -5.29
CA VAL A 35 -7.18 13.35 -4.83
C VAL A 35 -7.90 14.68 -4.72
N LEU A 36 -7.27 15.72 -4.15
CA LEU A 36 -7.87 17.05 -4.05
C LEU A 36 -8.22 17.65 -5.41
N GLN A 37 -7.40 17.39 -6.44
CA GLN A 37 -7.67 17.85 -7.80
C GLN A 37 -8.84 17.09 -8.45
N PHE A 38 -9.02 15.81 -8.12
CA PHE A 38 -10.10 14.98 -8.65
C PHE A 38 -11.41 15.09 -7.84
N LEU A 39 -11.35 15.48 -6.57
CA LEU A 39 -12.48 15.51 -5.63
C LEU A 39 -13.74 16.21 -6.15
N PRO A 40 -13.67 17.35 -6.89
CA PRO A 40 -14.87 17.99 -7.46
C PRO A 40 -15.65 17.10 -8.43
N TYR A 41 -15.02 16.06 -8.97
CA TYR A 41 -15.57 15.17 -9.98
C TYR A 41 -15.94 13.79 -9.43
N GLU A 42 -15.60 13.45 -8.19
CA GLU A 42 -15.69 12.08 -7.66
C GLU A 42 -17.11 11.49 -7.78
N ASP A 43 -18.14 12.30 -7.56
CA ASP A 43 -19.55 11.89 -7.66
C ASP A 43 -20.29 12.47 -8.88
N SER A 44 -19.55 13.09 -9.80
CA SER A 44 -20.11 13.67 -11.01
C SER A 44 -20.21 12.63 -12.14
N PRO A 45 -21.28 12.66 -12.96
CA PRO A 45 -21.39 11.85 -14.17
C PRO A 45 -20.23 12.05 -15.15
N GLU A 46 -19.59 13.22 -15.10
CA GLU A 46 -18.46 13.63 -15.92
C GLU A 46 -17.10 13.15 -15.38
N ALA A 47 -17.04 12.41 -14.27
CA ALA A 47 -15.79 11.88 -13.71
C ALA A 47 -14.91 11.17 -14.75
N GLN A 48 -15.53 10.41 -15.65
CA GLN A 48 -14.85 9.68 -16.74
C GLN A 48 -14.31 10.60 -17.84
N ALA A 49 -14.75 11.86 -17.91
CA ALA A 49 -14.23 12.87 -18.83
C ALA A 49 -12.85 13.41 -18.41
N PHE A 50 -12.34 13.04 -17.22
CA PHE A 50 -11.04 13.46 -16.70
C PHE A 50 -10.07 12.27 -16.50
N PRO A 51 -9.75 11.51 -17.56
CA PRO A 51 -8.91 10.32 -17.44
C PRO A 51 -7.49 10.63 -16.95
N SER A 52 -6.98 11.83 -17.20
CA SER A 52 -5.66 12.25 -16.70
C SER A 52 -5.62 12.40 -15.17
N LEU A 53 -6.68 12.97 -14.57
CA LEU A 53 -6.75 13.15 -13.12
C LEU A 53 -6.93 11.80 -12.42
N LEU A 54 -7.77 10.92 -12.97
CA LEU A 54 -7.91 9.53 -12.49
C LEU A 54 -6.60 8.76 -12.61
N SER A 55 -5.86 8.94 -13.71
CA SER A 55 -4.55 8.32 -13.90
C SER A 55 -3.52 8.85 -12.90
N GLU A 56 -3.57 10.14 -12.53
CA GLU A 56 -2.69 10.70 -11.49
C GLU A 56 -3.01 10.06 -10.14
N VAL A 57 -4.28 10.09 -9.70
CA VAL A 57 -4.72 9.45 -8.44
C VAL A 57 -4.32 7.97 -8.39
N SER A 58 -4.56 7.23 -9.47
CA SER A 58 -4.25 5.80 -9.53
C SER A 58 -2.74 5.53 -9.53
N GLY A 59 -1.96 6.40 -10.18
CA GLY A 59 -0.50 6.35 -10.15
C GLY A 59 0.06 6.56 -8.76
N GLU A 60 -0.45 7.55 -8.02
CA GLU A 60 -0.02 7.85 -6.66
C GLU A 60 -0.43 6.74 -5.67
N LEU A 61 -1.61 6.13 -5.85
CA LEU A 61 -2.02 4.94 -5.07
C LEU A 61 -1.02 3.78 -5.25
N LEU A 62 -0.55 3.57 -6.48
CA LEU A 62 0.45 2.53 -6.77
C LEU A 62 1.81 2.87 -6.16
N ASP A 63 2.22 4.14 -6.16
CA ASP A 63 3.49 4.57 -5.55
C ASP A 63 3.48 4.32 -4.04
N VAL A 64 2.44 4.79 -3.32
CA VAL A 64 2.26 4.52 -1.87
C VAL A 64 2.27 3.01 -1.57
N ALA A 65 1.52 2.24 -2.35
CA ALA A 65 1.46 0.79 -2.19
C ALA A 65 2.81 0.12 -2.42
N GLN A 66 3.54 0.55 -3.47
CA GLN A 66 4.83 0.00 -3.85
C GLN A 66 5.88 0.24 -2.77
N THR A 67 5.90 1.40 -2.15
CA THR A 67 6.84 1.67 -1.05
C THR A 67 6.57 0.77 0.15
N CYS A 68 5.29 0.53 0.48
CA CYS A 68 4.91 -0.41 1.53
C CYS A 68 5.34 -1.84 1.21
N VAL A 69 5.03 -2.33 0.00
CA VAL A 69 5.39 -3.69 -0.46
C VAL A 69 6.90 -3.88 -0.46
N THR A 70 7.65 -2.89 -0.92
CA THR A 70 9.12 -2.93 -0.92
C THR A 70 9.66 -3.10 0.50
N MET A 71 9.15 -2.32 1.46
CA MET A 71 9.61 -2.43 2.84
C MET A 71 9.20 -3.77 3.47
N ILE A 72 8.00 -4.31 3.18
CA ILE A 72 7.60 -5.63 3.68
C ILE A 72 8.61 -6.72 3.28
N PHE A 73 9.08 -6.71 2.02
CA PHE A 73 10.12 -7.65 1.58
C PHE A 73 11.48 -7.40 2.22
N VAL A 74 11.85 -6.14 2.46
CA VAL A 74 13.08 -5.83 3.22
C VAL A 74 12.97 -6.30 4.68
N MET A 75 11.78 -6.19 5.29
CA MET A 75 11.51 -6.70 6.64
C MET A 75 11.69 -8.21 6.73
N GLU A 76 11.31 -8.92 5.69
CA GLU A 76 11.56 -10.35 5.56
C GLU A 76 13.05 -10.67 5.43
N ASP A 77 13.75 -10.04 4.48
CA ASP A 77 15.15 -10.35 4.21
C ASP A 77 16.09 -9.94 5.35
N SER A 78 15.86 -8.77 5.95
CA SER A 78 16.84 -8.10 6.83
C SER A 78 16.47 -8.16 8.31
N TYR A 79 15.21 -8.44 8.63
CA TYR A 79 14.70 -8.40 10.01
C TYR A 79 14.00 -9.71 10.41
N GLY A 80 14.00 -10.73 9.55
CA GLY A 80 13.46 -12.07 9.86
C GLY A 80 11.93 -12.14 9.94
N ILE A 81 11.21 -11.11 9.49
CA ILE A 81 9.74 -11.08 9.49
C ILE A 81 9.21 -12.04 8.43
N GLN A 82 8.38 -13.01 8.83
CA GLN A 82 7.76 -13.94 7.89
C GLN A 82 6.59 -13.26 7.16
N ALA A 83 6.79 -12.79 5.92
CA ALA A 83 5.79 -12.03 5.17
C ALA A 83 4.47 -12.80 5.00
N ASP A 84 4.53 -14.11 4.72
CA ASP A 84 3.33 -14.97 4.63
C ASP A 84 2.52 -15.00 5.92
N ALA A 85 3.18 -15.15 7.08
CA ALA A 85 2.52 -15.16 8.38
C ALA A 85 1.95 -13.78 8.72
N LEU A 86 2.67 -12.71 8.35
CA LEU A 86 2.24 -11.34 8.52
C LEU A 86 0.94 -11.06 7.74
N ILE A 87 0.89 -11.44 6.46
CA ILE A 87 -0.29 -11.24 5.61
C ILE A 87 -1.45 -12.13 6.09
N SER A 88 -1.19 -13.39 6.43
CA SER A 88 -2.21 -14.28 7.00
C SER A 88 -2.84 -13.68 8.25
N GLY A 89 -2.02 -13.14 9.16
CA GLY A 89 -2.51 -12.44 10.36
C GLY A 89 -3.29 -11.17 10.04
N HIS A 90 -2.85 -10.40 9.04
CA HIS A 90 -3.55 -9.20 8.56
C HIS A 90 -4.94 -9.55 8.00
N LEU A 91 -5.05 -10.57 7.14
CA LEU A 91 -6.34 -11.01 6.60
C LEU A 91 -7.28 -11.55 7.68
N ALA A 92 -6.77 -12.32 8.64
CA ALA A 92 -7.56 -12.78 9.78
C ALA A 92 -8.08 -11.61 10.64
N LYS A 93 -7.25 -10.57 10.86
CA LYS A 93 -7.67 -9.32 11.52
C LYS A 93 -8.82 -8.66 10.76
N LEU A 94 -8.74 -8.59 9.43
CA LEU A 94 -9.78 -7.98 8.61
C LEU A 94 -11.10 -8.76 8.67
N GLU A 95 -11.05 -10.09 8.60
CA GLU A 95 -12.23 -10.94 8.77
C GLU A 95 -12.88 -10.74 10.14
N HIS A 96 -12.08 -10.67 11.21
CA HIS A 96 -12.57 -10.41 12.56
C HIS A 96 -13.23 -9.02 12.70
N LYS A 97 -12.73 -8.01 11.98
CA LYS A 97 -13.36 -6.69 11.91
C LYS A 97 -14.64 -6.67 11.06
N GLY A 98 -15.02 -7.78 10.45
CA GLY A 98 -16.21 -7.91 9.61
C GLY A 98 -16.02 -7.45 8.16
N TYR A 99 -14.78 -7.28 7.72
CA TYR A 99 -14.49 -6.96 6.33
C TYR A 99 -14.56 -8.21 5.46
N TRP A 100 -15.29 -8.10 4.36
CA TRP A 100 -15.49 -9.21 3.42
C TRP A 100 -14.57 -9.05 2.22
N PHE A 101 -13.97 -10.14 1.76
CA PHE A 101 -13.21 -10.19 0.51
C PHE A 101 -13.35 -11.57 -0.13
N ASP A 102 -13.03 -11.66 -1.42
CA ASP A 102 -13.08 -12.93 -2.13
C ASP A 102 -11.89 -13.81 -1.71
N LYS A 103 -12.18 -14.89 -0.96
CA LYS A 103 -11.15 -15.84 -0.51
C LYS A 103 -10.55 -16.67 -1.66
N ALA A 104 -11.16 -16.68 -2.85
CA ALA A 104 -10.53 -17.27 -4.04
C ALA A 104 -9.41 -16.36 -4.60
N GLN A 105 -9.51 -15.06 -4.35
CA GLN A 105 -8.44 -14.09 -4.56
C GLN A 105 -7.58 -13.98 -3.29
N VAL A 106 -6.97 -15.10 -2.88
CA VAL A 106 -5.99 -15.09 -1.77
C VAL A 106 -4.84 -14.15 -2.14
N TYR A 107 -4.22 -13.54 -1.13
CA TYR A 107 -2.94 -12.88 -1.34
C TYR A 107 -1.98 -13.84 -2.04
N ARG A 108 -1.22 -13.31 -3.01
CA ARG A 108 -0.21 -14.11 -3.73
C ARG A 108 1.14 -13.50 -3.50
N ILE A 109 2.01 -14.31 -2.90
CA ILE A 109 3.44 -14.13 -3.00
C ILE A 109 3.91 -15.08 -4.10
N GLU A 110 4.19 -14.54 -5.28
CA GLU A 110 4.71 -15.32 -6.39
C GLU A 110 6.17 -14.97 -6.63
N THR A 111 7.00 -16.00 -6.80
CA THR A 111 8.39 -15.84 -7.25
C THR A 111 8.45 -16.25 -8.71
N ALA A 112 8.44 -15.28 -9.62
CA ALA A 112 8.64 -15.52 -11.04
C ALA A 112 10.09 -15.16 -11.41
N GLY A 113 10.93 -16.17 -11.62
CA GLY A 113 12.37 -15.99 -11.78
C GLY A 113 13.00 -15.44 -10.50
N ASN A 114 13.61 -14.25 -10.56
CA ASN A 114 14.23 -13.57 -9.42
C ASN A 114 13.32 -12.50 -8.77
N PHE A 115 12.04 -12.46 -9.12
CA PHE A 115 11.12 -11.42 -8.67
C PHE A 115 10.05 -11.98 -7.76
N LYS A 116 9.97 -11.41 -6.56
CA LYS A 116 8.90 -11.64 -5.62
C LYS A 116 7.82 -10.58 -5.83
N TYR A 117 6.56 -10.98 -5.91
CA TYR A 117 5.43 -10.06 -6.06
C TYR A 117 4.50 -10.16 -4.86
N LEU A 118 3.78 -9.08 -4.55
CA LEU A 118 2.72 -9.06 -3.56
C LEU A 118 1.41 -8.62 -4.21
N ALA A 119 0.35 -9.39 -3.98
CA ALA A 119 -1.02 -9.04 -4.33
C ALA A 119 -1.93 -9.13 -3.09
N LEU A 120 -2.77 -8.12 -2.87
CA LEU A 120 -3.78 -8.11 -1.80
C LEU A 120 -5.20 -8.14 -2.39
N PRO A 121 -6.17 -8.76 -1.68
CA PRO A 121 -7.55 -8.87 -2.15
C PRO A 121 -8.28 -7.52 -2.13
N ARG A 122 -9.33 -7.39 -2.94
CA ARG A 122 -10.30 -6.29 -2.81
C ARG A 122 -11.18 -6.51 -1.58
N LEU A 123 -11.21 -5.54 -0.66
CA LEU A 123 -12.23 -5.52 0.39
C LEU A 123 -13.58 -5.01 -0.17
N LYS A 124 -14.67 -5.65 0.22
CA LYS A 124 -16.04 -5.23 -0.07
C LYS A 124 -16.47 -4.24 1.01
N LEU A 125 -16.18 -2.97 0.77
CA LEU A 125 -16.51 -1.87 1.67
C LEU A 125 -17.59 -0.99 1.04
N ASN A 126 -18.53 -0.50 1.86
CA ASN A 126 -19.56 0.43 1.43
C ASN A 126 -19.16 1.86 1.83
N GLY A 127 -19.41 2.83 0.96
CA GLY A 127 -19.24 4.26 1.28
C GLY A 127 -17.79 4.72 1.44
N VAL A 128 -16.82 3.95 0.94
CA VAL A 128 -15.41 4.38 0.91
C VAL A 128 -15.21 5.35 -0.26
N THR A 129 -14.65 6.51 0.05
CA THR A 129 -14.28 7.56 -0.90
C THR A 129 -12.76 7.71 -0.99
N LEU A 130 -12.28 8.41 -2.00
CA LEU A 130 -10.87 8.78 -2.13
C LEU A 130 -10.39 9.58 -0.91
N LEU A 131 -11.20 10.55 -0.45
CA LEU A 131 -10.85 11.35 0.73
C LEU A 131 -10.71 10.47 1.99
N THR A 132 -11.66 9.57 2.25
CA THR A 132 -11.57 8.68 3.42
C THR A 132 -10.38 7.71 3.32
N THR A 133 -9.99 7.33 2.10
CA THR A 133 -8.81 6.48 1.86
C THR A 133 -7.52 7.23 2.18
N VAL A 134 -7.40 8.49 1.75
CA VAL A 134 -6.26 9.35 2.11
C VAL A 134 -6.16 9.52 3.62
N CYS A 135 -7.29 9.80 4.30
CA CYS A 135 -7.30 9.91 5.76
C CYS A 135 -6.85 8.62 6.44
N LYS A 136 -7.31 7.46 5.95
CA LYS A 136 -6.93 6.17 6.52
C LYS A 136 -5.45 5.87 6.31
N ILE A 137 -4.90 6.11 5.12
CA ILE A 137 -3.46 6.00 4.86
C ILE A 137 -2.66 6.88 5.83
N GLN A 138 -3.10 8.12 6.06
CA GLN A 138 -2.42 9.04 6.96
C GLN A 138 -2.45 8.58 8.43
N GLU A 139 -3.56 7.97 8.86
CA GLU A 139 -3.70 7.34 10.18
C GLU A 139 -2.66 6.23 10.36
N GLU A 140 -2.59 5.28 9.42
CA GLU A 140 -1.65 4.15 9.51
C GLU A 140 -0.18 4.60 9.44
N ILE A 141 0.15 5.63 8.67
CA ILE A 141 1.48 6.26 8.68
C ILE A 141 1.82 6.82 10.08
N GLY A 142 0.83 7.39 10.76
CA GLY A 142 0.94 7.83 12.14
C GLY A 142 1.25 6.67 13.09
N GLU A 143 0.61 5.52 12.90
CA GLU A 143 0.88 4.31 13.69
C GLU A 143 2.29 3.74 13.45
N ILE A 144 2.76 3.71 12.19
CA ILE A 144 4.17 3.38 11.87
C ILE A 144 5.12 4.31 12.63
N THR A 145 4.85 5.63 12.59
CA THR A 145 5.64 6.65 13.29
C THR A 145 5.66 6.38 14.79
N GLN A 146 4.53 5.98 15.36
CA GLN A 146 4.42 5.65 16.78
C GLN A 146 5.30 4.43 17.15
N TYR A 147 5.28 3.36 16.36
CA TYR A 147 6.12 2.18 16.60
C TYR A 147 7.61 2.53 16.52
N LEU A 148 8.01 3.35 15.54
CA LEU A 148 9.39 3.81 15.41
C LEU A 148 9.81 4.74 16.55
N GLY A 149 8.95 5.66 16.97
CA GLY A 149 9.20 6.57 18.10
C GLY A 149 9.33 5.84 19.43
N LYS A 150 8.43 4.88 19.71
CA LYS A 150 8.50 4.04 20.92
C LYS A 150 9.77 3.17 20.95
N LYS A 151 10.25 2.74 19.77
CA LYS A 151 11.52 1.99 19.67
C LYS A 151 12.73 2.86 20.03
N THR A 152 12.70 4.15 19.73
CA THR A 152 13.81 5.08 19.98
C THR A 152 13.68 5.84 21.31
N GLY A 153 12.57 5.67 22.04
CA GLY A 153 12.27 6.46 23.23
C GLY A 153 12.07 7.95 22.93
N ALA A 154 11.67 8.28 21.69
CA ALA A 154 11.66 9.66 21.18
C ALA A 154 10.64 10.56 21.90
N SER A 155 9.67 10.00 22.64
CA SER A 155 8.68 10.76 23.40
C SER A 155 8.99 10.78 24.91
N GLY A 156 10.21 10.40 25.31
CA GLY A 156 10.61 10.34 26.72
C GLY A 156 10.06 9.13 27.46
N GLU A 157 9.73 8.05 26.76
CA GLU A 157 9.26 6.81 27.36
C GLU A 157 10.32 6.22 28.32
N LYS A 158 9.89 5.72 29.49
CA LYS A 158 10.79 5.12 30.51
C LYS A 158 11.53 3.88 30.00
N GLN A 159 10.96 3.19 29.01
CA GLN A 159 11.57 2.03 28.35
C GLN A 159 11.19 2.04 26.86
N ALA A 160 12.18 1.80 26.01
CA ALA A 160 11.97 1.57 24.59
C ALA A 160 11.23 0.26 24.36
N LEU A 161 10.37 0.24 23.33
CA LEU A 161 9.67 -0.97 22.91
C LEU A 161 10.68 -1.99 22.36
N PRO A 162 10.58 -3.30 22.70
CA PRO A 162 11.50 -4.30 22.17
C PRO A 162 11.54 -4.29 20.64
N GLY A 163 12.73 -4.48 20.07
CA GLY A 163 12.97 -4.36 18.63
C GLY A 163 12.01 -5.20 17.78
N ASP A 164 11.84 -6.47 18.14
CA ASP A 164 10.97 -7.41 17.41
C ASP A 164 9.51 -6.95 17.39
N THR A 165 8.99 -6.46 18.52
CA THR A 165 7.62 -5.95 18.61
C THR A 165 7.44 -4.68 17.78
N ALA A 166 8.44 -3.80 17.75
CA ALA A 166 8.39 -2.57 16.96
C ALA A 166 8.40 -2.86 15.47
N PHE A 167 9.24 -3.80 15.04
CA PHE A 167 9.29 -4.24 13.65
C PHE A 167 8.00 -4.94 13.22
N VAL A 168 7.48 -5.87 14.01
CA VAL A 168 6.20 -6.53 13.69
C VAL A 168 5.06 -5.50 13.62
N GLY A 169 5.04 -4.51 14.52
CA GLY A 169 4.08 -3.40 14.47
C GLY A 169 4.19 -2.62 13.16
N CYS A 170 5.37 -2.12 12.82
CA CYS A 170 5.60 -1.39 11.56
C CYS A 170 5.18 -2.22 10.33
N ALA A 171 5.51 -3.51 10.31
CA ALA A 171 5.17 -4.41 9.20
C ALA A 171 3.65 -4.55 9.01
N ARG A 172 2.90 -4.61 10.12
CA ARG A 172 1.43 -4.67 10.08
C ARG A 172 0.82 -3.39 9.53
N GLU A 173 1.32 -2.24 9.94
CA GLU A 173 0.77 -0.97 9.46
C GLU A 173 1.16 -0.67 8.02
N LEU A 174 2.34 -1.13 7.56
CA LEU A 174 2.69 -1.14 6.13
C LEU A 174 1.70 -1.97 5.30
N LEU A 175 1.24 -3.11 5.82
CA LEU A 175 0.19 -3.89 5.15
C LEU A 175 -1.16 -3.19 5.16
N ASP A 176 -1.53 -2.50 6.23
CA ASP A 176 -2.79 -1.75 6.30
C ASP A 176 -2.80 -0.62 5.27
N VAL A 177 -1.69 0.13 5.12
CA VAL A 177 -1.53 1.14 4.05
C VAL A 177 -1.65 0.51 2.67
N ALA A 178 -0.89 -0.58 2.41
CA ALA A 178 -0.96 -1.27 1.13
C ALA A 178 -2.39 -1.75 0.83
N GLN A 179 -3.06 -2.39 1.79
CA GLN A 179 -4.42 -2.90 1.63
C GLN A 179 -5.42 -1.79 1.30
N CYS A 180 -5.27 -0.59 1.89
CA CYS A 180 -6.09 0.56 1.55
C CYS A 180 -5.91 0.96 0.08
N CYS A 181 -4.65 1.04 -0.38
CA CYS A 181 -4.33 1.40 -1.76
C CYS A 181 -4.88 0.39 -2.77
N PHE A 182 -4.66 -0.91 -2.52
CA PHE A 182 -5.17 -1.99 -3.38
C PHE A 182 -6.69 -1.96 -3.47
N THR A 183 -7.38 -1.82 -2.32
CA THR A 183 -8.84 -1.77 -2.28
C THR A 183 -9.37 -0.60 -3.08
N MET A 184 -8.78 0.59 -2.91
CA MET A 184 -9.20 1.78 -3.64
C MET A 184 -8.94 1.65 -5.15
N MET A 185 -7.79 1.09 -5.56
CA MET A 185 -7.53 0.80 -6.98
C MET A 185 -8.62 -0.08 -7.62
N TYR A 186 -9.09 -1.11 -6.91
CA TYR A 186 -10.21 -1.92 -7.39
C TYR A 186 -11.54 -1.17 -7.40
N ILE A 187 -11.79 -0.27 -6.45
CA ILE A 187 -12.98 0.60 -6.45
C ILE A 187 -12.94 1.55 -7.66
N LEU A 188 -11.79 2.15 -7.97
CA LEU A 188 -11.63 3.03 -9.13
C LEU A 188 -11.83 2.28 -10.45
N ALA A 189 -11.35 1.06 -10.55
CA ALA A 189 -11.57 0.19 -11.71
C ALA A 189 -13.05 -0.11 -11.93
N GLU A 190 -13.81 -0.33 -10.85
CA GLU A 190 -15.24 -0.58 -10.93
C GLU A 190 -16.05 0.69 -11.22
N LYS A 191 -15.77 1.79 -10.51
CA LYS A 191 -16.56 3.03 -10.59
C LYS A 191 -16.27 3.82 -11.89
N TYR A 192 -15.01 3.82 -12.34
CA TYR A 192 -14.56 4.67 -13.45
C TYR A 192 -13.95 3.89 -14.62
N GLN A 193 -14.04 2.56 -14.63
CA GLN A 193 -13.48 1.71 -15.70
C GLN A 193 -11.96 1.90 -15.90
N VAL A 194 -11.25 2.18 -14.81
CA VAL A 194 -9.79 2.28 -14.81
C VAL A 194 -9.17 0.93 -15.19
N ASP A 195 -8.32 0.91 -16.22
CA ASP A 195 -7.58 -0.27 -16.63
C ASP A 195 -6.40 -0.53 -15.68
N ILE A 196 -6.67 -1.35 -14.65
CA ILE A 196 -5.67 -1.78 -13.66
C ILE A 196 -4.45 -2.43 -14.32
N LYS A 197 -4.67 -3.25 -15.37
CA LYS A 197 -3.59 -4.00 -16.01
C LYS A 197 -2.62 -3.02 -16.67
N MET A 198 -3.14 -2.09 -17.46
CA MET A 198 -2.34 -1.06 -18.12
C MET A 198 -1.60 -0.20 -17.09
N LEU A 199 -2.27 0.26 -16.04
CA LEU A 199 -1.65 1.09 -14.99
C LEU A 199 -0.52 0.35 -14.26
N THR A 200 -0.75 -0.91 -13.88
CA THR A 200 0.26 -1.72 -13.21
C THR A 200 1.47 -1.94 -14.12
N GLN A 201 1.25 -2.19 -15.42
CA GLN A 201 2.32 -2.34 -16.41
C GLN A 201 3.12 -1.04 -16.57
N GLN A 202 2.45 0.11 -16.67
CA GLN A 202 3.10 1.42 -16.77
C GLN A 202 3.90 1.75 -15.51
N HIS A 203 3.34 1.45 -14.33
CA HIS A 203 4.03 1.63 -13.06
C HIS A 203 5.29 0.75 -12.97
N ILE A 204 5.19 -0.54 -13.32
CA ILE A 204 6.37 -1.43 -13.35
C ILE A 204 7.41 -0.94 -14.37
N ALA A 205 6.98 -0.48 -15.55
CA ALA A 205 7.89 0.09 -16.55
C ALA A 205 8.61 1.35 -16.03
N LYS A 206 7.92 2.22 -15.29
CA LYS A 206 8.50 3.38 -14.60
C LYS A 206 9.55 2.97 -13.57
N LEU A 207 9.27 1.93 -12.78
CA LEU A 207 10.23 1.42 -11.79
C LEU A 207 11.49 0.84 -12.46
N ARG A 208 11.32 0.10 -13.56
CA ARG A 208 12.42 -0.44 -14.37
C ARG A 208 13.27 0.66 -14.99
N SER A 209 12.66 1.71 -15.56
CA SER A 209 13.40 2.82 -16.17
C SER A 209 14.20 3.62 -15.13
N ARG A 210 13.74 3.66 -13.88
CA ARG A 210 14.48 4.22 -12.74
C ARG A 210 15.55 3.26 -12.17
N GLY A 211 15.64 2.04 -12.69
CA GLY A 211 16.60 1.04 -12.24
C GLY A 211 16.28 0.39 -10.89
N TYR A 212 15.05 0.51 -10.39
CA TYR A 212 14.66 -0.03 -9.08
C TYR A 212 14.40 -1.54 -9.11
N CYS A 213 13.99 -2.06 -10.27
CA CYS A 213 13.83 -3.48 -10.55
C CYS A 213 14.29 -3.77 -12.00
N ALA A 214 14.66 -5.02 -12.26
CA ALA A 214 15.08 -5.50 -13.58
C ALA A 214 13.92 -6.03 -14.44
#